data_AF-A0A7S0TJS1-F1
#
_entry.id   AF-A0A7S0TJS1-F1
#
_cell.length_a   1.000
_cell.length_b   1.000
_cell.length_c   1.000
_cell.angle_alpha   90.00
_cell.angle_beta   90.00
_cell.angle_gamma   90.00
#
_symmetry.space_group_name_H-M   'P 1'
#
loop_
_entity.id
_entity.type
_entity.pdbx_description
1 polymer ?
#
loop_
_entity_poly.entity_id
_entity_poly.type
_entity_poly.pdbx_seq_one_letter_code
_entity_poly.pdbx_strand_id
1 'polypeptide(L)'
;NVAPGEYLPNEKCNEDVRVLYRDSGLLVIDKPWGVRMDGEFSVTVEKLVKREFEGKARFIHQLDFATSGCLLLGLDKKTTSQVHSLFDSRTISKEYLALVEGTMERSTTVSAPICRYEGPDSLPANGASRKSGEFRMMVGNGSEGNPGRAAETNIRPVAYGSYQGRGVTLVAMKPTTGRRHQLRLHSRHVGHHIVGDVTYAEDQAMARGCERMMLHAWRLSMPYQVQGQV
;
A
#
# COMPACT_ATOMS: atom_id res chain seq x y z
N ASN A 1 15.18 -12.38 -13.45
CA ASN A 1 13.87 -12.85 -13.94
C ASN A 1 12.88 -12.90 -12.79
N VAL A 2 12.07 -11.86 -12.64
CA VAL A 2 11.00 -11.77 -11.64
C VAL A 2 9.77 -12.50 -12.17
N ALA A 3 9.02 -13.21 -11.31
CA ALA A 3 7.90 -14.02 -11.73
C ALA A 3 6.77 -13.14 -12.33
N PRO A 4 5.94 -13.66 -13.25
CA PRO A 4 4.78 -12.93 -13.73
C PRO A 4 3.89 -12.44 -12.57
N GLY A 5 3.57 -11.14 -12.56
CA GLY A 5 2.74 -10.50 -11.53
C GLY A 5 3.51 -9.93 -10.33
N GLU A 6 4.83 -9.99 -10.35
CA GLU A 6 5.69 -9.39 -9.33
C GLU A 6 6.37 -8.10 -9.81
N TYR A 7 6.55 -7.17 -8.87
CA TYR A 7 7.22 -5.89 -9.10
C TYR A 7 8.73 -6.04 -9.06
N LEU A 8 9.43 -5.31 -9.92
CA LEU A 8 10.88 -5.14 -9.80
C LEU A 8 11.21 -4.29 -8.56
N PRO A 9 12.22 -4.67 -7.77
CA PRO A 9 12.75 -3.80 -6.73
C PRO A 9 13.24 -2.47 -7.30
N ASN A 10 13.11 -1.42 -6.51
CA ASN A 10 13.75 -0.16 -6.85
C ASN A 10 15.25 -0.26 -6.56
N GLU A 11 16.01 -0.73 -7.56
CA GLU A 11 17.47 -0.92 -7.47
C GLU A 11 18.24 0.39 -7.25
N LYS A 12 17.60 1.54 -7.53
CA LYS A 12 18.16 2.89 -7.28
C LYS A 12 17.95 3.37 -5.85
N CYS A 13 17.16 2.67 -5.04
CA CYS A 13 16.88 3.05 -3.66
C CYS A 13 18.09 2.76 -2.74
N ASN A 14 19.17 3.52 -2.92
CA ASN A 14 20.28 3.66 -1.98
C ASN A 14 20.21 4.99 -1.21
N GLU A 15 19.19 5.80 -1.47
CA GLU A 15 19.02 7.15 -0.96
C GLU A 15 18.73 7.18 0.55
N ASP A 16 19.00 8.34 1.15
CA ASP A 16 18.69 8.64 2.55
C ASP A 16 17.18 8.60 2.79
N VAL A 17 16.77 8.32 4.03
CA VAL A 17 15.35 8.28 4.38
C VAL A 17 14.80 9.69 4.37
N ARG A 18 13.95 10.01 3.40
CA ARG A 18 13.25 11.29 3.40
C ARG A 18 12.27 11.38 4.58
N VAL A 19 12.63 12.16 5.58
CA VAL A 19 11.79 12.46 6.75
C VAL A 19 10.76 13.52 6.40
N LEU A 20 9.49 13.21 6.66
CA LEU A 20 8.35 14.14 6.50
C LEU A 20 7.96 14.80 7.83
N TYR A 21 8.12 14.06 8.94
CA TYR A 21 7.86 14.56 10.28
C TYR A 21 8.69 13.76 11.29
N ARG A 22 9.16 14.40 12.34
CA ARG A 22 9.84 13.74 13.46
C ARG A 22 9.61 14.53 14.73
N ASP A 23 9.38 13.80 15.82
CA ASP A 23 9.46 14.34 17.18
C ASP A 23 10.12 13.31 18.12
N SER A 24 9.99 13.47 19.44
CA SER A 24 10.62 12.54 20.38
C SER A 24 10.04 11.12 20.34
N GLY A 25 8.79 10.95 19.91
CA GLY A 25 8.07 9.68 19.94
C GLY A 25 7.70 9.09 18.58
N LEU A 26 7.68 9.90 17.52
CA LEU A 26 7.22 9.53 16.19
C LEU A 26 8.19 9.93 15.09
N LEU A 27 8.14 9.16 14.01
CA LEU A 27 8.83 9.42 12.76
C LEU A 27 7.86 9.11 11.60
N VAL A 28 7.70 10.06 10.69
CA VAL A 28 7.00 9.84 9.41
C VAL A 28 8.03 9.99 8.30
N ILE A 29 8.08 8.98 7.44
CA ILE A 29 8.98 8.97 6.27
C ILE A 29 8.16 8.92 4.98
N ASP A 30 8.74 9.44 3.91
CA ASP A 30 8.25 9.19 2.55
C ASP A 30 8.81 7.83 2.08
N LYS A 31 8.05 6.76 2.28
CA LYS A 31 8.49 5.42 1.91
C LYS A 31 8.69 5.36 0.39
N PRO A 32 9.88 4.98 -0.10
CA PRO A 32 10.08 4.75 -1.53
C PRO A 32 9.21 3.58 -2.02
N TRP A 33 8.83 3.63 -3.30
CA TRP A 33 8.20 2.50 -3.97
C TRP A 33 9.23 1.41 -4.25
N GLY A 34 8.79 0.17 -4.39
CA GLY A 34 9.66 -0.96 -4.73
C GLY A 34 10.60 -1.36 -3.58
N VAL A 35 10.27 -1.00 -2.34
CA VAL A 35 11.04 -1.31 -1.13
C VAL A 35 10.17 -2.05 -0.13
N ARG A 36 10.69 -3.20 0.34
CA ARG A 36 10.03 -4.05 1.33
C ARG A 36 10.12 -3.44 2.71
N MET A 37 9.15 -3.75 3.56
CA MET A 37 9.15 -3.30 4.95
C MET A 37 10.34 -3.87 5.71
N ASP A 38 10.54 -5.19 5.65
CA ASP A 38 11.53 -5.96 6.40
C ASP A 38 12.05 -7.20 5.61
N GLY A 39 12.90 -8.00 6.26
CA GLY A 39 13.36 -9.29 5.76
C GLY A 39 14.81 -9.32 5.22
N GLU A 40 15.21 -10.48 4.72
CA GLU A 40 16.57 -10.76 4.22
C GLU A 40 16.79 -10.26 2.79
N PHE A 41 16.54 -8.97 2.55
CA PHE A 41 16.80 -8.30 1.27
C PHE A 41 17.88 -7.24 1.41
N SER A 42 18.61 -6.92 0.35
CA SER A 42 19.69 -5.91 0.38
C SER A 42 19.21 -4.57 0.93
N VAL A 43 18.01 -4.14 0.51
CA VAL A 43 17.36 -2.89 0.95
C VAL A 43 15.95 -3.19 1.48
N THR A 44 15.69 -2.73 2.70
CA THR A 44 14.36 -2.73 3.34
C THR A 44 14.17 -1.44 4.13
N VAL A 45 12.92 -1.06 4.40
CA VAL A 45 12.63 0.10 5.27
C VAL A 45 13.27 -0.09 6.64
N GLU A 46 13.19 -1.29 7.20
CA GLU A 46 13.83 -1.64 8.48
C GLU A 46 15.33 -1.31 8.47
N LYS A 47 16.06 -1.72 7.42
CA LYS A 47 17.51 -1.47 7.30
C LYS A 47 17.83 0.01 7.11
N LEU A 48 17.05 0.70 6.28
CA LEU A 48 17.21 2.14 6.03
C LEU A 48 17.03 2.93 7.33
N VAL A 49 15.95 2.66 8.06
CA VAL A 49 15.64 3.36 9.31
C VAL A 49 16.59 2.95 10.43
N LYS A 50 17.04 1.69 10.50
CA LYS A 50 18.05 1.25 11.47
C LYS A 50 19.38 1.96 11.27
N ARG A 51 19.81 2.17 10.02
CA ARG A 51 21.02 2.90 9.66
C ARG A 51 20.97 4.36 10.12
N GLU A 52 19.83 5.01 9.94
CA GLU A 52 19.70 6.47 10.13
C GLU A 52 19.21 6.88 11.53
N PHE A 53 18.50 5.97 12.24
CA PHE A 53 17.87 6.26 13.54
C PHE A 53 18.25 5.24 14.64
N GLU A 54 19.40 4.57 14.50
CA GLU A 54 20.00 3.67 15.49
C GLU A 54 19.06 2.54 15.98
N GLY A 55 18.14 2.07 15.13
CA GLY A 55 17.23 0.98 15.46
C GLY A 55 16.10 1.32 16.45
N LYS A 56 15.82 2.60 16.71
CA LYS A 56 14.75 3.02 17.63
C LYS A 56 13.34 2.92 17.02
N ALA A 57 13.23 2.84 15.71
CA ALA A 57 11.95 2.89 15.01
C ALA A 57 11.24 1.53 14.94
N ARG A 58 9.92 1.57 15.16
CA ARG A 58 9.00 0.41 15.11
C ARG A 58 7.89 0.68 14.12
N PHE A 59 7.50 -0.33 13.35
CA PHE A 59 6.37 -0.22 12.43
C PHE A 59 5.05 -0.10 13.22
N ILE A 60 4.33 1.01 13.02
CA ILE A 60 2.96 1.18 13.54
C ILE A 60 1.94 0.66 12.52
N HIS A 61 2.21 0.88 11.25
CA HIS A 61 1.45 0.29 10.14
C HIS A 61 2.40 -0.08 9.00
N GLN A 62 1.83 -0.65 7.94
CA GLN A 62 2.57 -1.07 6.76
C GLN A 62 2.00 -0.43 5.49
N LEU A 63 2.83 -0.41 4.45
CA LEU A 63 2.45 -0.12 3.08
C LEU A 63 2.88 -1.30 2.20
N ASP A 64 2.15 -1.55 1.12
CA ASP A 64 2.56 -2.56 0.12
C ASP A 64 3.94 -2.21 -0.46
N PHE A 65 4.66 -3.24 -0.91
CA PHE A 65 5.97 -3.11 -1.54
C PHE A 65 6.04 -2.00 -2.60
N ALA A 66 5.10 -2.01 -3.54
CA ALA A 66 5.08 -1.09 -4.69
C ALA A 66 4.42 0.27 -4.38
N THR A 67 3.80 0.44 -3.20
CA THR A 67 3.19 1.71 -2.78
C THR A 67 4.26 2.61 -2.18
N SER A 68 4.26 3.90 -2.51
CA SER A 68 5.13 4.91 -1.84
C SER A 68 4.35 5.78 -0.85
N GLY A 69 5.02 6.68 -0.15
CA GLY A 69 4.41 7.78 0.61
C GLY A 69 4.45 7.60 2.12
N CYS A 70 3.61 8.34 2.82
CA CYS A 70 3.60 8.47 4.27
C CYS A 70 3.58 7.12 4.98
N LEU A 71 4.69 6.79 5.65
CA LEU A 71 4.82 5.66 6.55
C LEU A 71 5.14 6.16 7.95
N LEU A 72 4.26 5.86 8.91
CA LEU A 72 4.39 6.23 10.31
C LEU A 72 5.08 5.13 11.12
N LEU A 73 6.08 5.55 11.87
CA LEU A 73 6.97 4.75 12.71
C LEU A 73 6.99 5.33 14.13
N GLY A 74 7.11 4.47 15.12
CA GLY A 74 7.25 4.87 16.52
C GLY A 74 8.68 4.78 16.99
N LEU A 75 9.19 5.81 17.67
CA LEU A 75 10.57 5.87 18.18
C LEU A 75 10.69 5.36 19.62
N ASP A 76 9.59 5.39 20.38
CA ASP A 76 9.52 4.85 21.74
C ASP A 76 8.30 3.93 21.93
N LYS A 77 8.39 3.02 22.91
CA LYS A 77 7.36 2.01 23.15
C LYS A 77 6.01 2.60 23.56
N LYS A 78 6.01 3.64 24.41
CA LYS A 78 4.79 4.25 24.94
C LYS A 78 3.99 4.92 23.82
N THR A 79 4.64 5.76 23.01
CA THR A 79 3.99 6.44 21.89
C THR A 79 3.55 5.46 20.81
N THR A 80 4.38 4.45 20.51
CA THR A 80 4.01 3.37 19.57
C THR A 80 2.70 2.70 19.99
N SER A 81 2.58 2.30 21.26
CA SER A 81 1.36 1.65 21.76
C SER A 81 0.14 2.58 21.73
N GLN A 82 0.29 3.85 22.11
CA GLN A 82 -0.79 4.83 22.07
C GLN A 82 -1.33 5.04 20.65
N VAL A 83 -0.42 5.24 19.68
CA VAL A 83 -0.81 5.47 18.28
C VAL A 83 -1.33 4.21 17.62
N HIS A 84 -0.85 3.02 18.00
CA HIS A 84 -1.46 1.77 17.54
C HIS A 84 -2.95 1.69 17.91
N SER A 85 -3.32 2.08 19.13
CA SER A 85 -4.73 2.14 19.54
C SER A 85 -5.58 3.14 18.74
N LEU A 86 -4.96 4.17 18.14
CA LEU A 86 -5.65 5.09 17.22
C LEU A 86 -6.00 4.41 15.88
N PHE A 87 -5.17 3.48 15.40
CA PHE A 87 -5.51 2.64 14.25
C PHE A 87 -6.70 1.72 14.57
N ASP A 88 -6.68 1.10 15.75
CA ASP A 88 -7.74 0.17 16.19
C ASP A 88 -9.09 0.89 16.37
N SER A 89 -9.07 2.12 16.89
CA SER A 89 -10.26 2.97 17.06
C SER A 89 -10.73 3.68 15.78
N ARG A 90 -10.04 3.49 14.64
CA ARG A 90 -10.35 4.13 13.34
C ARG A 90 -10.39 5.67 13.38
N THR A 91 -9.64 6.27 14.30
CA THR A 91 -9.53 7.74 14.42
C THR A 91 -8.46 8.31 13.47
N ILE A 92 -7.63 7.46 12.88
CA ILE A 92 -6.64 7.82 11.87
C ILE A 92 -7.30 7.89 10.49
N SER A 93 -7.13 9.03 9.81
CA SER A 93 -7.50 9.22 8.42
C SER A 93 -6.28 9.01 7.52
N LYS A 94 -6.46 8.22 6.45
CA LYS A 94 -5.46 8.02 5.41
C LYS A 94 -6.06 8.43 4.07
N GLU A 95 -5.33 9.19 3.29
CA GLU A 95 -5.69 9.53 1.92
C GLU A 95 -4.53 9.16 0.99
N TYR A 96 -4.87 8.49 -0.09
CA TYR A 96 -3.95 8.06 -1.12
C TYR A 96 -4.28 8.78 -2.42
N LEU A 97 -3.26 9.03 -3.23
CA LEU A 97 -3.43 9.43 -4.62
C LEU A 97 -3.09 8.24 -5.52
N ALA A 98 -3.89 8.03 -6.56
CA ALA A 98 -3.63 7.02 -7.57
C ALA A 98 -3.92 7.53 -8.96
N LEU A 99 -3.12 7.12 -9.95
CA LEU A 99 -3.52 7.21 -11.36
C LEU A 99 -4.23 5.91 -11.72
N VAL A 100 -5.47 6.02 -12.21
CA VAL A 100 -6.28 4.89 -12.65
C VAL A 100 -6.58 4.98 -14.14
N GLU A 101 -6.74 3.83 -14.78
CA GLU A 101 -7.03 3.71 -16.20
C GLU A 101 -8.44 4.23 -16.54
N GLY A 102 -8.55 4.92 -17.68
CA GLY A 102 -9.79 5.47 -18.20
C GLY A 102 -10.27 6.74 -17.48
N THR A 103 -11.53 7.09 -17.73
CA THR A 103 -12.18 8.30 -17.21
C THR A 103 -13.16 7.93 -16.09
N MET A 104 -12.81 8.23 -14.83
CA MET A 104 -13.72 8.09 -13.69
C MET A 104 -14.47 9.41 -13.46
N GLU A 105 -15.73 9.49 -13.88
CA GLU A 105 -16.49 10.75 -13.84
C GLU A 105 -17.09 11.07 -12.47
N ARG A 106 -17.35 10.05 -11.64
CA ARG A 106 -18.13 10.20 -10.41
C ARG A 106 -17.36 9.67 -9.22
N SER A 107 -17.49 10.36 -8.09
CA SER A 107 -17.09 9.82 -6.79
C SER A 107 -17.91 8.57 -6.48
N THR A 108 -17.27 7.57 -5.87
CA THR A 108 -17.91 6.31 -5.50
C THR A 108 -17.42 5.82 -4.14
N THR A 109 -18.29 5.11 -3.42
CA THR A 109 -17.91 4.36 -2.23
C THR A 109 -18.02 2.88 -2.56
N VAL A 110 -16.89 2.19 -2.47
CA VAL A 110 -16.79 0.76 -2.75
C VAL A 110 -16.81 0.00 -1.44
N SER A 111 -17.93 -0.67 -1.15
CA SER A 111 -18.09 -1.57 0.00
C SER A 111 -18.16 -3.00 -0.50
N ALA A 112 -17.00 -3.65 -0.58
CA ALA A 112 -16.85 -4.97 -1.17
C ALA A 112 -15.87 -5.80 -0.34
N PRO A 113 -16.27 -6.95 0.23
CA PRO A 113 -15.37 -7.76 1.06
C PRO A 113 -14.16 -8.28 0.30
N ILE A 114 -13.06 -8.50 1.03
CA ILE A 114 -11.80 -9.01 0.48
C ILE A 114 -11.39 -10.30 1.20
N CYS A 115 -11.10 -11.34 0.42
CA CYS A 115 -10.54 -12.61 0.89
C CYS A 115 -9.24 -12.96 0.14
N ARG A 116 -8.55 -14.00 0.60
CA ARG A 116 -7.43 -14.57 -0.16
C ARG A 116 -7.97 -15.24 -1.43
N TYR A 117 -7.21 -15.21 -2.51
CA TYR A 117 -7.53 -15.96 -3.72
C TYR A 117 -7.21 -17.46 -3.55
N GLU A 118 -8.16 -18.33 -3.86
CA GLU A 118 -8.05 -19.80 -3.74
C GLU A 118 -8.39 -20.49 -5.09
N GLY A 119 -7.76 -20.07 -6.18
CA GLY A 119 -7.97 -20.67 -7.51
C GLY A 119 -6.93 -21.74 -7.89
N PRO A 120 -7.01 -22.33 -9.10
CA PRO A 120 -6.07 -23.35 -9.58
C PRO A 120 -4.59 -22.91 -9.55
N ASP A 121 -4.34 -21.60 -9.64
CA ASP A 121 -3.02 -20.99 -9.55
C ASP A 121 -2.57 -20.71 -8.09
N SER A 122 -3.39 -21.04 -7.09
CA SER A 122 -3.02 -20.97 -5.68
C SER A 122 -2.30 -22.26 -5.27
N LEU A 123 -1.11 -22.15 -4.68
CA LEU A 123 -0.33 -23.31 -4.24
C LEU A 123 -1.05 -24.03 -3.09
N PRO A 124 -0.94 -25.37 -3.00
CA PRO A 124 -1.50 -26.12 -1.88
C PRO A 124 -0.82 -25.73 -0.56
N ALA A 125 -1.59 -25.72 0.53
CA ALA A 125 -1.18 -25.32 1.88
C ALA A 125 0.00 -26.11 2.48
N ASN A 126 0.50 -27.16 1.81
CA ASN A 126 1.44 -28.14 2.35
C ASN A 126 2.87 -28.00 1.77
N GLY A 127 3.44 -26.80 1.82
CA GLY A 127 4.90 -26.64 2.04
C GLY A 127 5.86 -26.92 0.88
N ALA A 128 5.40 -27.12 -0.36
CA ALA A 128 6.30 -27.13 -1.52
C ALA A 128 6.63 -25.69 -1.96
N SER A 129 7.93 -25.39 -2.08
CA SER A 129 8.56 -24.09 -2.42
C SER A 129 7.61 -22.98 -2.92
N ARG A 130 7.45 -21.96 -2.07
CA ARG A 130 6.54 -20.80 -2.20
C ARG A 130 6.82 -20.01 -3.49
N LYS A 131 6.04 -20.26 -4.56
CA LYS A 131 5.99 -19.39 -5.75
C LYS A 131 5.00 -18.23 -5.55
N SER A 132 5.25 -17.13 -6.26
CA SER A 132 4.61 -15.80 -6.26
C SER A 132 3.07 -15.69 -6.13
N GLY A 133 2.31 -16.78 -6.31
CA GLY A 133 0.84 -16.81 -6.25
C GLY A 133 0.24 -16.79 -4.83
N GLU A 134 1.04 -17.07 -3.79
CA GLU A 134 0.60 -17.36 -2.42
C GLU A 134 -0.10 -16.19 -1.68
N PHE A 135 -0.07 -14.98 -2.23
CA PHE A 135 -0.53 -13.76 -1.55
C PHE A 135 -1.50 -12.89 -2.34
N ARG A 136 -2.08 -13.43 -3.43
CA ARG A 136 -3.11 -12.70 -4.17
C ARG A 136 -4.38 -12.61 -3.33
N MET A 137 -4.91 -11.40 -3.26
CA MET A 137 -6.21 -11.10 -2.67
C MET A 137 -7.25 -10.97 -3.79
N MET A 138 -8.52 -11.19 -3.49
CA MET A 138 -9.64 -10.94 -4.42
C MET A 138 -10.81 -10.27 -3.70
N VAL A 139 -11.66 -9.58 -4.47
CA VAL A 139 -12.97 -9.15 -3.97
C VAL A 139 -13.90 -10.35 -3.96
N GLY A 140 -14.58 -10.58 -2.84
CA GLY A 140 -15.51 -11.69 -2.68
C GLY A 140 -15.78 -12.03 -1.22
N ASN A 141 -16.88 -12.76 -1.00
CA ASN A 141 -17.28 -13.23 0.32
C ASN A 141 -16.44 -14.43 0.80
N GLY A 142 -15.61 -15.00 -0.06
CA GLY A 142 -14.72 -16.12 0.30
C GLY A 142 -15.46 -17.42 0.57
N SER A 143 -14.73 -18.38 1.15
CA SER A 143 -15.21 -19.69 1.59
C SER A 143 -15.29 -19.73 3.13
N GLU A 144 -15.86 -20.78 3.72
CA GLU A 144 -15.94 -20.92 5.18
C GLU A 144 -14.54 -20.88 5.86
N GLY A 145 -13.52 -21.45 5.22
CA GLY A 145 -12.13 -21.44 5.69
C GLY A 145 -11.34 -20.16 5.36
N ASN A 146 -11.87 -19.31 4.48
CA ASN A 146 -11.24 -18.06 4.03
C ASN A 146 -12.31 -17.00 3.78
N PRO A 147 -13.03 -16.56 4.83
CA PRO A 147 -14.15 -15.65 4.67
C PRO A 147 -13.67 -14.25 4.26
N GLY A 148 -14.47 -13.62 3.41
CA GLY A 148 -14.32 -12.23 3.01
C GLY A 148 -14.40 -11.31 4.21
N ARG A 149 -13.41 -10.42 4.34
CA ARG A 149 -13.40 -9.40 5.39
C ARG A 149 -13.96 -8.11 4.83
N ALA A 150 -14.91 -7.53 5.57
CA ALA A 150 -15.49 -6.23 5.21
C ALA A 150 -14.39 -5.20 4.93
N ALA A 151 -14.54 -4.52 3.80
CA ALA A 151 -13.63 -3.50 3.32
C ALA A 151 -14.43 -2.38 2.65
N GLU A 152 -14.04 -1.14 2.92
CA GLU A 152 -14.69 0.02 2.33
C GLU A 152 -13.68 1.11 1.98
N THR A 153 -13.84 1.68 0.78
CA THR A 153 -12.99 2.75 0.23
C THR A 153 -13.85 3.80 -0.46
N ASN A 154 -13.69 5.06 -0.08
CA ASN A 154 -14.22 6.19 -0.84
C ASN A 154 -13.18 6.61 -1.90
N ILE A 155 -13.61 6.78 -3.15
CA ILE A 155 -12.77 7.17 -4.28
C ILE A 155 -13.40 8.41 -4.91
N ARG A 156 -12.62 9.47 -5.08
CA ARG A 156 -13.03 10.69 -5.79
C ARG A 156 -12.09 11.01 -6.95
N PRO A 157 -12.58 11.36 -8.15
CA PRO A 157 -11.74 11.94 -9.18
C PRO A 157 -11.19 13.31 -8.72
N VAL A 158 -9.97 13.60 -9.14
CA VAL A 158 -9.23 14.83 -8.82
C VAL A 158 -8.88 15.59 -10.08
N ALA A 159 -8.36 14.87 -11.09
CA ALA A 159 -7.98 15.43 -12.37
C ALA A 159 -8.04 14.36 -13.47
N TYR A 160 -8.22 14.80 -14.71
CA TYR A 160 -8.20 13.96 -15.90
C TYR A 160 -6.94 14.25 -16.71
N GLY A 161 -6.41 13.24 -17.39
CA GLY A 161 -5.24 13.43 -18.25
C GLY A 161 -4.95 12.23 -19.12
N SER A 162 -3.74 12.21 -19.67
CA SER A 162 -3.22 11.10 -20.44
C SER A 162 -1.87 10.65 -19.92
N TYR A 163 -1.63 9.35 -19.87
CA TYR A 163 -0.33 8.75 -19.55
C TYR A 163 0.02 7.71 -20.61
N GLN A 164 1.20 7.82 -21.21
CA GLN A 164 1.65 6.96 -22.33
C GLN A 164 0.60 6.86 -23.46
N GLY A 165 -0.07 7.97 -23.78
CA GLY A 165 -1.08 8.04 -24.86
C GLY A 165 -2.45 7.47 -24.51
N ARG A 166 -2.70 7.00 -23.28
CA ARG A 166 -4.01 6.52 -22.83
C ARG A 166 -4.66 7.47 -21.83
N GLY A 167 -5.98 7.56 -21.85
CA GLY A 167 -6.75 8.33 -20.88
C GLY A 167 -6.61 7.75 -19.47
N VAL A 168 -6.35 8.62 -18.50
CA VAL A 168 -6.22 8.27 -17.07
C VAL A 168 -6.91 9.30 -16.19
N THR A 169 -7.28 8.88 -14.99
CA THR A 169 -7.83 9.75 -13.95
C THR A 169 -6.93 9.73 -12.72
N LEU A 170 -6.53 10.89 -12.23
CA LEU A 170 -5.99 11.03 -10.89
C LEU A 170 -7.15 10.97 -9.90
N VAL A 171 -7.10 10.02 -8.98
CA VAL A 171 -8.12 9.84 -7.94
C VAL A 171 -7.50 10.00 -6.55
N ALA A 172 -8.29 10.50 -5.62
CA ALA A 172 -8.00 10.42 -4.19
C ALA A 172 -8.82 9.30 -3.57
N MET A 173 -8.17 8.45 -2.79
CA MET A 173 -8.77 7.28 -2.17
C MET A 173 -8.64 7.36 -0.65
N LYS A 174 -9.76 7.20 0.06
CA LYS A 174 -9.83 7.18 1.52
C LYS A 174 -10.40 5.85 1.99
N PRO A 175 -9.57 4.89 2.43
CA PRO A 175 -10.06 3.64 2.98
C PRO A 175 -10.49 3.82 4.44
N THR A 176 -11.68 3.33 4.80
CA THR A 176 -12.18 3.27 6.20
C THR A 176 -11.75 1.98 6.91
N THR A 177 -11.22 1.02 6.15
CA THR A 177 -10.63 -0.24 6.60
C THR A 177 -9.17 -0.38 6.11
N GLY A 178 -8.45 -1.41 6.56
CA GLY A 178 -7.04 -1.63 6.19
C GLY A 178 -6.76 -3.04 5.67
N ARG A 179 -7.48 -3.51 4.66
CA ARG A 179 -7.24 -4.86 4.09
C ARG A 179 -6.08 -4.84 3.10
N ARG A 180 -5.39 -5.97 3.00
CA ARG A 180 -4.26 -6.14 2.07
C ARG A 180 -4.75 -5.88 0.63
N HIS A 181 -3.99 -5.07 -0.11
CA HIS A 181 -4.29 -4.67 -1.49
C HIS A 181 -5.68 -4.02 -1.69
N GLN A 182 -6.33 -3.51 -0.63
CA GLN A 182 -7.71 -3.03 -0.68
C GLN A 182 -7.96 -1.98 -1.77
N LEU A 183 -7.13 -0.95 -1.82
CA LEU A 183 -7.28 0.14 -2.78
C LEU A 183 -7.18 -0.36 -4.22
N ARG A 184 -6.20 -1.23 -4.48
CA ARG A 184 -5.91 -1.84 -5.79
C ARG A 184 -7.09 -2.69 -6.26
N LEU A 185 -7.61 -3.52 -5.37
CA LEU A 185 -8.77 -4.37 -5.62
C LEU A 185 -10.07 -3.58 -5.81
N HIS A 186 -10.33 -2.59 -4.97
CA HIS A 186 -11.54 -1.77 -5.08
C HIS A 186 -11.52 -0.92 -6.36
N SER A 187 -10.36 -0.37 -6.73
CA SER A 187 -10.18 0.35 -8.01
C SER A 187 -10.53 -0.54 -9.20
N ARG A 188 -9.96 -1.75 -9.23
CA ARG A 188 -10.29 -2.77 -10.24
C ARG A 188 -11.77 -3.15 -10.21
N HIS A 189 -12.36 -3.31 -9.03
CA HIS A 189 -13.76 -3.71 -8.88
C HIS A 189 -14.74 -2.70 -9.50
N VAL A 190 -14.38 -1.41 -9.50
CA VAL A 190 -15.16 -0.36 -10.18
C VAL A 190 -14.72 -0.11 -11.62
N GLY A 191 -13.91 -1.00 -12.21
CA GLY A 191 -13.49 -0.93 -13.62
C GLY A 191 -12.32 0.01 -13.91
N HIS A 192 -11.65 0.55 -12.89
CA HIS A 192 -10.56 1.51 -13.06
C HIS A 192 -9.28 0.98 -12.42
N HIS A 193 -8.48 0.23 -13.17
CA HIS A 193 -7.25 -0.37 -12.66
C HIS A 193 -6.20 0.70 -12.33
N ILE A 194 -5.41 0.50 -11.28
CA ILE A 194 -4.29 1.40 -10.96
C ILE A 194 -3.19 1.19 -12.01
N VAL A 195 -2.75 2.29 -12.63
CA VAL A 195 -1.69 2.29 -13.64
C VAL A 195 -0.40 1.72 -13.04
N GLY A 196 0.21 0.78 -13.76
CA GLY A 196 1.44 0.10 -13.34
C GLY A 196 1.23 -1.00 -12.29
N ASP A 197 -0.01 -1.37 -11.95
CA ASP A 197 -0.27 -2.49 -11.03
C ASP A 197 -0.11 -3.85 -11.71
N VAL A 198 1.10 -4.41 -11.72
CA VAL A 198 1.39 -5.68 -12.40
C VAL A 198 0.66 -6.90 -11.81
N THR A 199 0.16 -6.83 -10.57
CA THR A 199 -0.53 -7.98 -9.96
C THR A 199 -2.00 -8.07 -10.39
N TYR A 200 -2.64 -6.91 -10.60
CA TYR A 200 -4.08 -6.80 -10.85
C TYR A 200 -4.42 -6.16 -12.20
N ALA A 201 -3.44 -5.74 -13.00
CA ALA A 201 -3.66 -5.21 -14.33
C ALA A 201 -4.33 -6.22 -15.27
N GLU A 202 -5.23 -5.69 -16.08
CA GLU A 202 -5.81 -6.39 -17.22
C GLU A 202 -4.77 -6.52 -18.36
N ASP A 203 -4.08 -5.42 -18.69
CA ASP A 203 -2.98 -5.37 -19.68
C ASP A 203 -1.62 -5.46 -18.97
N GLN A 204 -1.08 -6.68 -18.88
CA GLN A 204 0.22 -6.95 -18.23
C GLN A 204 1.41 -6.29 -18.92
N ALA A 205 1.36 -6.15 -20.25
CA ALA A 205 2.43 -5.53 -21.02
C ALA A 205 2.52 -4.04 -20.69
N MET A 206 1.37 -3.36 -20.68
CA MET A 206 1.29 -1.96 -20.30
C MET A 206 1.72 -1.73 -18.85
N ALA A 207 1.23 -2.55 -17.91
CA ALA A 207 1.58 -2.40 -16.49
C ALA A 207 3.09 -2.51 -16.25
N ARG A 208 3.79 -3.37 -17.01
CA ARG A 208 5.25 -3.51 -16.95
C ARG A 208 6.00 -2.40 -17.71
N GLY A 209 5.35 -1.74 -18.66
CA GLY A 209 5.87 -0.54 -19.32
C GLY A 209 5.86 0.71 -18.43
N CYS A 210 5.23 0.63 -17.26
CA CYS A 210 5.29 1.68 -16.24
C CYS A 210 6.50 1.48 -15.33
N GLU A 211 7.18 2.56 -14.94
CA GLU A 211 8.30 2.51 -14.00
C GLU A 211 7.89 1.92 -12.64
N ARG A 212 6.66 2.20 -12.21
CA ARG A 212 6.14 1.84 -10.89
C ARG A 212 4.62 1.75 -10.88
N MET A 213 4.06 1.18 -9.81
CA MET A 213 2.65 1.35 -9.49
C MET A 213 2.37 2.80 -9.09
N MET A 214 1.37 3.40 -9.72
CA MET A 214 0.96 4.79 -9.49
C MET A 214 -0.02 4.88 -8.32
N LEU A 215 0.44 4.45 -7.14
CA LEU A 215 -0.26 4.56 -5.87
C LEU A 215 0.67 5.15 -4.81
N HIS A 216 0.23 6.23 -4.18
CA HIS A 216 1.01 6.99 -3.21
C HIS A 216 0.16 7.31 -1.97
N ALA A 217 0.65 6.94 -0.79
CA ALA A 217 0.09 7.31 0.51
C ALA A 217 0.36 8.81 0.75
N TRP A 218 -0.58 9.64 0.30
CA TRP A 218 -0.41 11.09 0.21
C TRP A 218 -0.49 11.80 1.56
N ARG A 219 -1.44 11.40 2.40
CA ARG A 219 -1.72 12.09 3.66
C ARG A 219 -2.13 11.11 4.75
N LEU A 220 -1.56 11.30 5.93
CA LEU A 220 -1.96 10.65 7.17
C LEU A 220 -2.33 11.74 8.17
N SER A 221 -3.46 11.59 8.84
CA SER A 221 -3.96 12.55 9.84
C SER A 221 -4.51 11.80 11.04
N MET A 222 -4.15 12.24 12.24
CA MET A 222 -4.55 11.59 13.48
C MET A 222 -4.62 12.60 14.62
N PRO A 223 -5.48 12.37 15.63
CA PRO A 223 -5.47 13.15 16.85
C PRO A 223 -4.22 12.80 17.65
N TYR A 224 -3.21 13.66 17.62
CA TYR A 224 -1.94 13.44 18.31
C TYR A 224 -1.48 14.71 19.00
N GLN A 225 -1.10 14.58 20.28
CA GLN A 225 -0.44 15.64 21.01
C GLN A 225 1.07 15.53 20.77
N VAL A 226 1.62 16.54 20.08
CA VAL A 226 3.05 16.63 19.77
C VAL A 226 3.87 16.50 21.06
N GLN A 227 4.80 15.55 21.09
CA GLN A 227 5.74 15.39 22.19
C GLN A 227 7.05 16.05 21.81
N GLY A 228 7.54 16.99 22.64
CA GLY A 228 8.90 17.55 22.58
C GLY A 228 9.46 17.76 21.16
N GLN A 229 9.35 18.98 20.61
CA GLN A 229 10.03 19.29 19.35
C GLN A 229 11.54 19.07 19.50
N VAL A 230 12.13 18.34 18.55
CA VAL A 230 13.58 18.18 18.40
C VAL A 230 14.05 19.15 17.33
#